data_AF-A0AAU6E648-F1
#
_entry.id   AF-A0AAU6E648-F1
#
_cell.length_a   1.000
_cell.length_b   1.000
_cell.length_c   1.000
_cell.angle_alpha   90.00
_cell.angle_beta   90.00
_cell.angle_gamma   90.00
#
_symmetry.space_group_name_H-M   'P 1'
#
loop_
_entity.id
_entity.type
_entity.pdbx_description
1 polymer ?
#
loop_
_entity_poly.entity_id
_entity_poly.type
_entity_poly.pdbx_seq_one_letter_code
_entity_poly.pdbx_strand_id
1 'polypeptide(L)'
;MRRRGFSRLFAVALAAVLAASTAGTTAGPAAAAAAWTGTWAASPQSSGTTFNQQTIRQIVRTGIGGTAARVQLSNAFGNQPVTIDNVHVARRTSDSGVDLATDRVVTFGGQRSVTIPVGGLAVSDSIAFTVAAQSDIAVSIYLPQPTGPATYHQMSTQTNYIASGNVAGNASLANAQQVGSYYFLANLDVQNAASQGAVVTLGASITDGVGSSFNANRRWPNRLAARLADSGRVVGVLNQGISGNRLLADGAGQSAINRFERDVLSQPDVRWVVLSDAPINDLTSTSPPTRAAQLIDGLKQLIARAHQRNVKFVCSTLTPYRGWSAWSQDAENQRVAYNAFVRGAGSGCDGVLDQDAATRDPANPTMFLPAYDTGDHLHPNDAGLQAVANAVNLSWFGTPGTPVPSVIGLRAKANGRYVTAANGSPLIANGTSVGTAQQFERVDLGNGNVGLRAKLNNQFVSAEGAGAQALIANRPSAGAWETFQITSNPDGSVSLRARVNNKYVCAEGGGAQPLIANRDAVGPWEQFEIVTG
;
A
#
# COMPACT_ATOMS: atom_id res chain seq x y z
N MET A 1 -91.18 -20.82 -11.67
CA MET A 1 -91.42 -21.16 -13.09
C MET A 1 -90.17 -21.87 -13.62
N ARG A 2 -90.28 -23.08 -14.22
CA ARG A 2 -90.00 -23.39 -15.65
C ARG A 2 -88.65 -22.79 -16.19
N ARG A 3 -87.72 -23.53 -16.83
CA ARG A 3 -87.75 -24.90 -17.40
C ARG A 3 -86.35 -25.35 -17.94
N ARG A 4 -86.15 -26.68 -18.16
CA ARG A 4 -85.04 -27.36 -18.93
C ARG A 4 -83.66 -27.36 -18.21
N GLY A 5 -82.73 -28.33 -18.33
CA GLY A 5 -82.55 -29.56 -19.15
C GLY A 5 -81.12 -29.56 -19.76
N PHE A 6 -80.30 -30.62 -19.86
CA PHE A 6 -80.51 -32.09 -19.80
C PHE A 6 -79.24 -32.89 -19.32
N SER A 7 -79.38 -34.23 -19.23
CA SER A 7 -78.45 -35.39 -19.32
C SER A 7 -77.08 -35.25 -20.07
N ARG A 8 -76.07 -36.15 -20.01
CA ARG A 8 -75.71 -37.40 -19.25
C ARG A 8 -74.24 -37.83 -19.61
N LEU A 9 -73.50 -38.43 -18.66
CA LEU A 9 -72.45 -39.48 -18.81
C LEU A 9 -71.12 -39.25 -19.59
N PHE A 10 -70.19 -40.23 -19.39
CA PHE A 10 -68.80 -40.42 -19.87
C PHE A 10 -67.69 -39.70 -19.05
N ALA A 11 -66.55 -40.34 -18.71
CA ALA A 11 -66.13 -41.74 -18.81
C ALA A 11 -65.10 -42.09 -17.72
N VAL A 12 -64.94 -43.39 -17.39
CA VAL A 12 -63.79 -43.88 -16.62
C VAL A 12 -62.58 -43.98 -17.56
N ALA A 13 -61.45 -43.38 -17.19
CA ALA A 13 -60.17 -43.51 -17.90
C ALA A 13 -59.05 -43.85 -16.91
N LEU A 14 -58.34 -44.94 -17.22
CA LEU A 14 -57.26 -45.51 -16.42
C LEU A 14 -55.98 -44.66 -16.59
N ALA A 15 -55.51 -44.01 -15.53
CA ALA A 15 -54.25 -43.25 -15.57
C ALA A 15 -53.07 -44.15 -15.16
N ALA A 16 -52.22 -44.51 -16.13
CA ALA A 16 -50.97 -45.22 -15.87
C ALA A 16 -49.95 -44.28 -15.19
N VAL A 17 -49.37 -44.72 -14.07
CA VAL A 17 -48.30 -43.99 -13.38
C VAL A 17 -46.97 -44.24 -14.10
N LEU A 18 -46.54 -43.31 -14.94
CA LEU A 18 -45.14 -43.25 -15.37
C LEU A 18 -44.29 -42.65 -14.24
N ALA A 19 -43.45 -43.48 -13.63
CA ALA A 19 -42.39 -43.02 -12.74
C ALA A 19 -41.27 -42.38 -13.57
N ALA A 20 -41.31 -41.06 -13.76
CA ALA A 20 -40.21 -40.32 -14.36
C ALA A 20 -39.06 -40.19 -13.35
N SER A 21 -37.97 -40.93 -13.58
CA SER A 21 -36.76 -40.83 -12.77
C SER A 21 -36.05 -39.49 -13.02
N THR A 22 -36.32 -38.49 -12.19
CA THR A 22 -35.56 -37.24 -12.17
C THR A 22 -34.15 -37.52 -11.64
N ALA A 23 -33.20 -37.71 -12.55
CA ALA A 23 -31.78 -37.70 -12.23
C ALA A 23 -31.38 -36.28 -11.81
N GLY A 24 -31.61 -35.96 -10.54
CA GLY A 24 -31.23 -34.69 -9.96
C GLY A 24 -29.70 -34.58 -9.91
N THR A 25 -29.12 -33.84 -10.86
CA THR A 25 -27.74 -33.37 -10.74
C THR A 25 -27.67 -32.45 -9.54
N THR A 26 -27.22 -32.99 -8.40
CA THR A 26 -26.88 -32.18 -7.22
C THR A 26 -25.76 -31.24 -7.62
N ALA A 27 -26.11 -29.98 -7.89
CA ALA A 27 -25.12 -28.92 -7.95
C ALA A 27 -24.36 -28.93 -6.62
N GLY A 28 -23.05 -29.18 -6.66
CA GLY A 28 -22.22 -29.11 -5.47
C GLY A 28 -22.35 -27.73 -4.81
N PRO A 29 -22.13 -27.61 -3.49
CA PRO A 29 -22.20 -26.32 -2.82
C PRO A 29 -21.30 -25.32 -3.56
N ALA A 30 -21.90 -24.24 -4.06
CA ALA A 30 -21.15 -23.18 -4.70
C ALA A 30 -20.09 -22.68 -3.71
N ALA A 31 -18.82 -22.72 -4.12
CA ALA A 31 -17.72 -22.29 -3.27
C ALA A 31 -18.01 -20.87 -2.78
N ALA A 32 -18.06 -20.69 -1.45
CA ALA A 32 -18.37 -19.40 -0.87
C ALA A 32 -17.37 -18.36 -1.40
N ALA A 33 -17.89 -17.26 -1.97
CA ALA A 33 -17.05 -16.24 -2.56
C ALA A 33 -16.09 -15.68 -1.51
N ALA A 34 -14.81 -15.52 -1.87
CA ALA A 34 -13.78 -15.09 -0.92
C ALA A 34 -14.15 -13.77 -0.24
N ALA A 35 -13.72 -13.61 1.01
CA ALA A 35 -13.94 -12.37 1.75
C ALA A 35 -13.33 -11.16 1.02
N TRP A 36 -13.93 -10.00 1.24
CA TRP A 36 -13.43 -8.73 0.72
C TRP A 36 -12.29 -8.23 1.60
N THR A 37 -11.08 -8.16 1.04
CA THR A 37 -9.91 -7.53 1.68
C THR A 37 -9.62 -6.21 1.00
N GLY A 38 -9.40 -5.15 1.78
CA GLY A 38 -8.98 -3.86 1.23
C GLY A 38 -7.60 -3.97 0.59
N THR A 39 -7.44 -3.48 -0.65
CA THR A 39 -6.12 -3.41 -1.32
C THR A 39 -5.55 -1.98 -1.39
N TRP A 40 -6.39 -0.97 -1.22
CA TRP A 40 -6.02 0.44 -1.17
C TRP A 40 -7.14 1.19 -0.43
N ALA A 41 -6.76 2.24 0.33
CA ALA A 41 -7.70 3.19 0.92
C ALA A 41 -7.04 4.58 1.07
N ALA A 42 -7.86 5.59 1.34
CA ALA A 42 -7.44 6.92 1.78
C ALA A 42 -8.45 7.52 2.78
N SER A 43 -7.96 8.20 3.82
CA SER A 43 -8.84 8.78 4.86
C SER A 43 -9.58 10.02 4.34
N PRO A 44 -10.91 10.14 4.51
CA PRO A 44 -11.63 11.33 4.11
C PRO A 44 -11.40 12.53 5.06
N GLN A 45 -11.50 13.72 4.48
CA GLN A 45 -11.44 15.06 5.07
C GLN A 45 -12.60 15.92 4.52
N SER A 46 -12.89 17.03 5.19
CA SER A 46 -13.90 18.03 4.80
C SER A 46 -13.34 19.14 3.90
N SER A 47 -14.22 19.95 3.31
CA SER A 47 -13.86 21.18 2.58
C SER A 47 -13.07 20.97 1.28
N GLY A 48 -13.32 19.87 0.56
CA GLY A 48 -12.86 19.70 -0.82
C GLY A 48 -13.54 20.68 -1.78
N THR A 49 -13.03 20.75 -3.02
CA THR A 49 -13.63 21.58 -4.08
C THR A 49 -15.06 21.15 -4.43
N THR A 50 -15.80 22.02 -5.10
CA THR A 50 -17.13 21.70 -5.66
C THR A 50 -17.03 21.25 -7.11
N PHE A 51 -17.83 20.25 -7.49
CA PHE A 51 -17.94 19.75 -8.86
C PHE A 51 -19.36 19.95 -9.40
N ASN A 52 -19.49 20.09 -10.71
CA ASN A 52 -20.77 20.10 -11.42
C ASN A 52 -20.57 19.66 -12.87
N GLN A 53 -21.25 18.58 -13.30
CA GLN A 53 -21.14 17.99 -14.64
C GLN A 53 -19.69 17.68 -15.03
N GLN A 54 -18.94 17.02 -14.15
CA GLN A 54 -17.52 16.70 -14.34
C GLN A 54 -17.24 15.22 -14.05
N THR A 55 -16.25 14.68 -14.75
CA THR A 55 -15.66 13.37 -14.48
C THR A 55 -14.37 13.55 -13.68
N ILE A 56 -14.19 12.77 -12.62
CA ILE A 56 -12.92 12.65 -11.90
C ILE A 56 -12.36 11.24 -12.14
N ARG A 57 -11.12 11.13 -12.65
CA ARG A 57 -10.39 9.87 -12.79
C ARG A 57 -9.23 9.84 -11.80
N GLN A 58 -9.27 8.86 -10.91
CA GLN A 58 -8.40 8.73 -9.75
C GLN A 58 -7.54 7.48 -9.89
N ILE A 59 -6.22 7.63 -9.78
CA ILE A 59 -5.28 6.53 -9.93
C ILE A 59 -4.92 5.99 -8.55
N VAL A 60 -5.16 4.69 -8.32
CA VAL A 60 -4.86 4.02 -7.05
C VAL A 60 -3.85 2.89 -7.26
N ARG A 61 -2.95 2.73 -6.30
CA ARG A 61 -1.88 1.73 -6.31
C ARG A 61 -2.28 0.55 -5.41
N THR A 62 -2.47 -0.63 -5.99
CA THR A 62 -2.93 -1.82 -5.25
C THR A 62 -1.80 -2.49 -4.49
N GLY A 63 -2.01 -2.83 -3.22
CA GLY A 63 -1.10 -3.72 -2.48
C GLY A 63 -1.23 -5.20 -2.85
N ILE A 64 -2.46 -5.72 -2.97
CA ILE A 64 -2.75 -7.12 -3.30
C ILE A 64 -3.63 -7.25 -4.54
N GLY A 65 -3.56 -8.41 -5.20
CA GLY A 65 -4.44 -8.75 -6.31
C GLY A 65 -5.70 -9.48 -5.86
N GLY A 66 -6.60 -9.75 -6.81
CA GLY A 66 -7.80 -10.56 -6.60
C GLY A 66 -8.59 -10.80 -7.89
N THR A 67 -9.59 -11.67 -7.83
CA THR A 67 -10.38 -12.10 -8.99
C THR A 67 -11.54 -11.17 -9.32
N ALA A 68 -12.02 -10.42 -8.32
CA ALA A 68 -13.06 -9.41 -8.41
C ALA A 68 -12.68 -8.19 -7.56
N ALA A 69 -13.28 -7.04 -7.88
CA ALA A 69 -13.07 -5.78 -7.19
C ALA A 69 -14.39 -5.14 -6.76
N ARG A 70 -14.34 -4.22 -5.79
CA ARG A 70 -15.42 -3.27 -5.49
C ARG A 70 -14.83 -1.94 -5.02
N VAL A 71 -15.58 -0.86 -5.20
CA VAL A 71 -15.20 0.48 -4.70
C VAL A 71 -16.10 0.89 -3.54
N GLN A 72 -15.56 1.72 -2.65
CA GLN A 72 -16.37 2.41 -1.65
C GLN A 72 -16.27 3.92 -1.86
N LEU A 73 -17.43 4.57 -1.99
CA LEU A 73 -17.58 6.00 -2.21
C LEU A 73 -18.20 6.65 -0.97
N SER A 74 -17.63 7.75 -0.49
CA SER A 74 -17.92 8.36 0.80
C SER A 74 -18.35 9.82 0.63
N ASN A 75 -19.45 10.18 1.29
CA ASN A 75 -19.90 11.55 1.48
C ASN A 75 -19.85 11.94 2.98
N ALA A 76 -18.84 11.42 3.70
CA ALA A 76 -18.67 11.58 5.14
C ALA A 76 -18.71 13.04 5.64
N PHE A 77 -18.28 14.00 4.80
CA PHE A 77 -18.14 15.41 5.16
C PHE A 77 -18.81 16.38 4.17
N GLY A 78 -19.62 15.90 3.23
CA GLY A 78 -20.43 16.78 2.38
C GLY A 78 -21.56 17.44 3.19
N ASN A 79 -22.02 18.60 2.73
CA ASN A 79 -23.12 19.34 3.36
C ASN A 79 -24.51 19.04 2.77
N GLN A 80 -24.58 18.20 1.73
CA GLN A 80 -25.81 17.75 1.07
C GLN A 80 -25.62 16.34 0.47
N PRO A 81 -26.70 15.63 0.10
CA PRO A 81 -26.60 14.37 -0.62
C PRO A 81 -25.89 14.55 -1.98
N VAL A 82 -24.97 13.65 -2.31
CA VAL A 82 -24.20 13.69 -3.57
C VAL A 82 -24.65 12.54 -4.46
N THR A 83 -25.07 12.85 -5.69
CA THR A 83 -25.32 11.84 -6.73
C THR A 83 -24.05 11.61 -7.53
N ILE A 84 -23.64 10.34 -7.60
CA ILE A 84 -22.53 9.87 -8.44
C ILE A 84 -23.14 8.96 -9.50
N ASP A 85 -22.70 9.10 -10.74
CA ASP A 85 -23.17 8.34 -11.89
C ASP A 85 -21.98 7.84 -12.73
N ASN A 86 -22.26 6.92 -13.66
CA ASN A 86 -21.35 6.36 -14.65
C ASN A 86 -19.95 6.09 -14.08
N VAL A 87 -19.87 5.23 -13.06
CA VAL A 87 -18.61 4.87 -12.40
C VAL A 87 -17.92 3.75 -13.19
N HIS A 88 -16.62 3.86 -13.40
CA HIS A 88 -15.79 2.89 -14.13
C HIS A 88 -14.55 2.49 -13.35
N VAL A 89 -14.12 1.23 -13.48
CA VAL A 89 -12.77 0.78 -13.11
C VAL A 89 -12.05 0.19 -14.32
N ALA A 90 -10.78 0.54 -14.50
CA ALA A 90 -9.94 0.03 -15.57
C ALA A 90 -8.47 -0.02 -15.15
N ARG A 91 -7.66 -0.87 -15.80
CA ARG A 91 -6.20 -0.85 -15.66
C ARG A 91 -5.63 0.41 -16.30
N ARG A 92 -4.81 1.16 -15.57
CA ARG A 92 -4.10 2.33 -16.11
C ARG A 92 -3.04 1.89 -17.13
N THR A 93 -2.85 2.68 -18.18
CA THR A 93 -1.74 2.53 -19.14
C THR A 93 -0.63 3.54 -18.85
N SER A 94 -0.91 4.83 -19.08
CA SER A 94 -0.05 5.97 -18.71
C SER A 94 -0.94 7.20 -18.48
N ASP A 95 -0.49 8.16 -17.67
CA ASP A 95 -1.23 9.39 -17.38
C ASP A 95 -2.70 9.13 -16.98
N SER A 96 -3.66 9.76 -17.68
CA SER A 96 -5.11 9.53 -17.54
C SER A 96 -5.62 8.36 -18.39
N GLY A 97 -4.74 7.70 -19.15
CA GLY A 97 -5.03 6.61 -20.06
C GLY A 97 -5.36 5.29 -19.37
N VAL A 98 -6.30 4.56 -19.95
CA VAL A 98 -6.76 3.25 -19.48
C VAL A 98 -6.82 2.22 -20.61
N ASP A 99 -6.69 0.95 -20.25
CA ASP A 99 -6.91 -0.17 -21.16
C ASP A 99 -8.41 -0.49 -21.24
N LEU A 100 -9.06 -0.09 -22.35
CA LEU A 100 -10.49 -0.30 -22.58
C LEU A 100 -10.92 -1.78 -22.58
N ALA A 101 -10.03 -2.75 -22.84
CA ALA A 101 -10.40 -4.16 -22.73
C ALA A 101 -10.65 -4.58 -21.27
N THR A 102 -10.03 -3.86 -20.32
CA THR A 102 -10.19 -4.07 -18.88
C THR A 102 -11.30 -3.22 -18.27
N ASP A 103 -11.84 -2.23 -18.98
CA ASP A 103 -12.84 -1.31 -18.44
C ASP A 103 -14.12 -2.05 -18.02
N ARG A 104 -14.62 -1.74 -16.83
CA ARG A 104 -15.88 -2.25 -16.28
C ARG A 104 -16.68 -1.10 -15.68
N VAL A 105 -17.93 -1.00 -16.11
CA VAL A 105 -18.94 -0.18 -15.42
C VAL A 105 -19.18 -0.76 -14.03
N VAL A 106 -19.23 0.12 -13.04
CA VAL A 106 -19.52 -0.20 -11.64
C VAL A 106 -20.98 0.10 -11.35
N THR A 107 -21.63 -0.78 -10.59
CA THR A 107 -23.03 -0.63 -10.18
C THR A 107 -23.21 -0.66 -8.67
N PHE A 108 -24.36 -0.16 -8.21
CA PHE A 108 -24.79 -0.14 -6.82
C PHE A 108 -26.23 -0.65 -6.78
N GLY A 109 -26.45 -1.86 -6.26
CA GLY A 109 -27.77 -2.51 -6.33
C GLY A 109 -28.25 -2.74 -7.77
N GLY A 110 -27.32 -2.98 -8.70
CA GLY A 110 -27.57 -3.09 -10.14
C GLY A 110 -27.74 -1.76 -10.89
N GLN A 111 -27.75 -0.61 -10.20
CA GLN A 111 -27.89 0.71 -10.82
C GLN A 111 -26.53 1.34 -11.13
N ARG A 112 -26.42 2.09 -12.24
CA ARG A 112 -25.17 2.82 -12.61
C ARG A 112 -24.94 4.11 -11.83
N SER A 113 -25.97 4.59 -11.12
CA SER A 113 -25.93 5.78 -10.29
C SER A 113 -26.31 5.47 -8.85
N VAL A 114 -25.75 6.22 -7.92
CA VAL A 114 -26.04 6.16 -6.48
C VAL A 114 -26.07 7.57 -5.89
N THR A 115 -27.05 7.85 -5.03
CA THR A 115 -27.10 9.08 -4.22
C THR A 115 -26.67 8.75 -2.80
N ILE A 116 -25.58 9.38 -2.35
CA ILE A 116 -24.97 9.16 -1.04
C ILE A 116 -25.40 10.28 -0.10
N PRO A 117 -26.11 10.00 1.01
CA PRO A 117 -26.54 11.03 1.97
C PRO A 117 -25.34 11.67 2.68
N VAL A 118 -25.57 12.80 3.34
CA VAL A 118 -24.58 13.44 4.24
C VAL A 118 -24.12 12.44 5.30
N GLY A 119 -22.81 12.32 5.51
CA GLY A 119 -22.23 11.34 6.43
C GLY A 119 -22.23 9.90 5.89
N GLY A 120 -22.77 9.67 4.69
CA GLY A 120 -23.00 8.35 4.12
C GLY A 120 -21.81 7.73 3.40
N LEU A 121 -21.93 6.42 3.16
CA LEU A 121 -21.01 5.58 2.39
C LEU A 121 -21.83 4.70 1.45
N ALA A 122 -21.39 4.55 0.20
CA ALA A 122 -21.91 3.60 -0.76
C ALA A 122 -20.82 2.58 -1.12
N VAL A 123 -21.16 1.30 -1.09
CA VAL A 123 -20.29 0.19 -1.49
C VAL A 123 -20.84 -0.38 -2.79
N SER A 124 -20.01 -0.57 -3.81
CA SER A 124 -20.47 -1.11 -5.09
C SER A 124 -20.82 -2.59 -5.01
N ASP A 125 -21.58 -3.05 -6.00
CA ASP A 125 -21.71 -4.47 -6.32
C ASP A 125 -20.32 -5.08 -6.65
N SER A 126 -20.23 -6.41 -6.70
CA SER A 126 -19.00 -7.11 -7.11
C SER A 126 -18.73 -6.91 -8.60
N ILE A 127 -17.54 -6.44 -8.93
CA ILE A 127 -17.08 -6.17 -10.30
C ILE A 127 -16.21 -7.35 -10.77
N ALA A 128 -16.58 -7.98 -11.88
CA ALA A 128 -15.79 -9.01 -12.55
C ALA A 128 -14.54 -8.40 -13.24
N PHE A 129 -13.57 -8.04 -12.41
CA PHE A 129 -12.35 -7.31 -12.74
C PHE A 129 -11.17 -7.92 -11.99
N THR A 130 -10.27 -8.57 -12.73
CA THR A 130 -9.05 -9.16 -12.15
C THR A 130 -8.05 -8.06 -11.86
N VAL A 131 -7.67 -7.94 -10.58
CA VAL A 131 -6.72 -6.95 -10.08
C VAL A 131 -5.37 -7.65 -9.89
N ALA A 132 -4.30 -7.11 -10.47
CA ALA A 132 -2.94 -7.53 -10.13
C ALA A 132 -2.48 -6.84 -8.84
N ALA A 133 -1.72 -7.55 -8.01
CA ALA A 133 -0.98 -6.93 -6.91
C ALA A 133 0.03 -5.93 -7.49
N GLN A 134 0.31 -4.85 -6.77
CA GLN A 134 1.30 -3.84 -7.18
C GLN A 134 1.01 -3.32 -8.61
N SER A 135 -0.24 -2.94 -8.88
CA SER A 135 -0.68 -2.36 -10.15
C SER A 135 -1.42 -1.04 -9.97
N ASP A 136 -1.53 -0.26 -11.05
CA ASP A 136 -2.24 1.02 -11.08
C ASP A 136 -3.64 0.83 -11.68
N ILE A 137 -4.67 1.10 -10.87
CA ILE A 137 -6.07 1.05 -11.29
C ILE A 137 -6.60 2.47 -11.37
N ALA A 138 -7.29 2.79 -12.47
CA ALA A 138 -8.02 4.02 -12.64
C ALA A 138 -9.48 3.81 -12.21
N VAL A 139 -9.95 4.59 -11.23
CA VAL A 139 -11.35 4.68 -10.83
C VAL A 139 -11.91 6.00 -11.35
N SER A 140 -12.88 5.95 -12.25
CA SER A 140 -13.51 7.14 -12.83
C SER A 140 -14.92 7.29 -12.28
N ILE A 141 -15.29 8.49 -11.83
CA ILE A 141 -16.64 8.83 -11.34
C ILE A 141 -17.16 10.04 -12.10
N TYR A 142 -18.44 10.03 -12.52
CA TYR A 142 -19.11 11.21 -13.06
C TYR A 142 -20.02 11.84 -12.01
N LEU A 143 -19.98 13.17 -11.94
CA LEU A 143 -20.72 13.99 -10.98
C LEU A 143 -21.72 14.86 -11.76
N PRO A 144 -22.95 14.37 -12.01
CA PRO A 144 -23.93 15.03 -12.89
C PRO A 144 -24.52 16.33 -12.32
N GLN A 145 -24.40 16.57 -11.02
CA GLN A 145 -25.05 17.66 -10.29
C GLN A 145 -24.05 18.41 -9.39
N PRO A 146 -24.35 19.65 -8.96
CA PRO A 146 -23.54 20.38 -7.99
C PRO A 146 -23.32 19.58 -6.69
N THR A 147 -22.07 19.27 -6.36
CA THR A 147 -21.76 18.47 -5.16
C THR A 147 -21.79 19.30 -3.87
N GLY A 148 -21.59 20.61 -3.95
CA GLY A 148 -21.10 21.40 -2.81
C GLY A 148 -19.65 21.01 -2.46
N PRO A 149 -19.10 21.48 -1.33
CA PRO A 149 -17.76 21.13 -0.89
C PRO A 149 -17.61 19.61 -0.76
N ALA A 150 -16.75 19.00 -1.57
CA ALA A 150 -16.62 17.55 -1.63
C ALA A 150 -16.02 16.95 -0.35
N THR A 151 -16.44 15.72 -0.04
CA THR A 151 -15.62 14.81 0.77
C THR A 151 -14.38 14.45 -0.05
N TYR A 152 -13.20 14.72 0.48
CA TYR A 152 -11.94 14.58 -0.26
C TYR A 152 -10.83 14.05 0.63
N HIS A 153 -9.68 13.73 0.04
CA HIS A 153 -8.45 13.46 0.75
C HIS A 153 -7.35 14.32 0.11
N GLN A 154 -6.67 15.13 0.93
CA GLN A 154 -5.88 16.26 0.45
C GLN A 154 -4.66 15.85 -0.36
N MET A 155 -3.91 14.84 0.06
CA MET A 155 -2.57 14.53 -0.48
C MET A 155 -2.46 13.11 -1.05
N SER A 156 -2.95 12.92 -2.27
CA SER A 156 -2.81 11.64 -2.98
C SER A 156 -1.37 11.25 -3.35
N THR A 157 -0.41 12.18 -3.31
CA THR A 157 0.96 12.09 -3.92
C THR A 157 1.00 11.45 -5.32
N GLN A 158 -0.10 11.58 -6.06
CA GLN A 158 -0.39 10.94 -7.34
C GLN A 158 -1.13 11.95 -8.23
N THR A 159 -0.95 11.87 -9.55
CA THR A 159 -1.75 12.66 -10.50
C THR A 159 -3.12 12.02 -10.69
N ASN A 160 -4.15 12.74 -10.26
CA ASN A 160 -5.55 12.48 -10.59
C ASN A 160 -6.05 13.54 -11.58
N TYR A 161 -7.18 13.29 -12.24
CA TYR A 161 -7.63 14.05 -13.41
C TYR A 161 -9.09 14.50 -13.26
N ILE A 162 -9.38 15.75 -13.58
CA ILE A 162 -10.75 16.29 -13.66
C ILE A 162 -11.00 16.73 -15.10
N ALA A 163 -12.10 16.26 -15.70
CA ALA A 163 -12.54 16.64 -17.04
C ALA A 163 -14.01 17.05 -17.05
N SER A 164 -14.38 17.95 -17.96
CA SER A 164 -15.78 18.37 -18.15
C SER A 164 -16.62 17.28 -18.84
N GLY A 165 -17.88 17.18 -18.46
CA GLY A 165 -18.84 16.23 -19.03
C GLY A 165 -18.72 14.81 -18.49
N ASN A 166 -19.60 13.93 -18.99
CA ASN A 166 -19.56 12.49 -18.71
C ASN A 166 -18.60 11.81 -19.68
N VAL A 167 -17.36 11.61 -19.23
CA VAL A 167 -16.26 11.01 -20.00
C VAL A 167 -15.58 9.88 -19.23
N ALA A 168 -16.26 9.32 -18.22
CA ALA A 168 -15.70 8.34 -17.28
C ALA A 168 -15.20 7.05 -17.97
N GLY A 169 -15.84 6.62 -19.06
CA GLY A 169 -15.44 5.46 -19.86
C GLY A 169 -14.48 5.76 -21.02
N ASN A 170 -13.99 7.00 -21.18
CA ASN A 170 -13.09 7.33 -22.29
C ASN A 170 -11.69 6.71 -22.09
N ALA A 171 -11.05 6.25 -23.18
CA ALA A 171 -9.70 5.66 -23.14
C ALA A 171 -8.65 6.59 -22.50
N SER A 172 -8.82 7.91 -22.64
CA SER A 172 -8.00 8.95 -22.02
C SER A 172 -8.85 10.21 -21.83
N LEU A 173 -8.46 11.09 -20.90
CA LEU A 173 -9.15 12.35 -20.64
C LEU A 173 -8.41 13.52 -21.28
N ALA A 174 -8.92 14.01 -22.41
CA ALA A 174 -8.38 15.19 -23.10
C ALA A 174 -8.64 16.47 -22.31
N ASN A 175 -7.67 17.39 -22.31
CA ASN A 175 -7.73 18.69 -21.61
C ASN A 175 -8.08 18.60 -20.11
N ALA A 176 -7.78 17.47 -19.47
CA ALA A 176 -8.08 17.27 -18.06
C ALA A 176 -7.15 18.08 -17.16
N GLN A 177 -7.73 18.75 -16.16
CA GLN A 177 -6.98 19.36 -15.07
C GLN A 177 -6.33 18.26 -14.23
N GLN A 178 -5.03 18.41 -13.97
CA GLN A 178 -4.32 17.55 -13.01
C GLN A 178 -4.52 18.06 -11.58
N VAL A 179 -4.79 17.14 -10.65
CA VAL A 179 -4.95 17.43 -9.21
C VAL A 179 -4.24 16.38 -8.35
N GLY A 180 -3.75 16.83 -7.19
CA GLY A 180 -3.03 16.00 -6.22
C GLY A 180 -3.90 15.43 -5.09
N SER A 181 -5.23 15.37 -5.25
CA SER A 181 -6.18 14.94 -4.21
C SER A 181 -7.09 13.81 -4.69
N TYR A 182 -7.61 13.00 -3.77
CA TYR A 182 -8.73 12.08 -4.05
C TYR A 182 -10.06 12.72 -3.65
N TYR A 183 -11.16 12.37 -4.32
CA TYR A 183 -12.49 12.91 -4.10
C TYR A 183 -13.52 11.77 -4.08
N PHE A 184 -14.32 11.72 -3.02
CA PHE A 184 -15.31 10.68 -2.72
C PHE A 184 -14.81 9.23 -2.63
N LEU A 185 -13.70 8.84 -3.28
CA LEU A 185 -13.16 7.49 -3.24
C LEU A 185 -12.46 7.20 -1.91
N ALA A 186 -13.01 6.27 -1.12
CA ALA A 186 -12.47 5.87 0.18
C ALA A 186 -11.64 4.58 0.11
N ASN A 187 -12.13 3.57 -0.61
CA ASN A 187 -11.50 2.24 -0.70
C ASN A 187 -11.59 1.63 -2.11
N LEU A 188 -10.61 0.78 -2.41
CA LEU A 188 -10.69 -0.28 -3.41
C LEU A 188 -10.42 -1.61 -2.70
N ASP A 189 -11.38 -2.53 -2.75
CA ASP A 189 -11.28 -3.86 -2.15
C ASP A 189 -11.26 -4.94 -3.22
N VAL A 190 -10.72 -6.10 -2.90
CA VAL A 190 -10.63 -7.26 -3.78
C VAL A 190 -11.13 -8.54 -3.10
N GLN A 191 -11.64 -9.49 -3.90
CA GLN A 191 -11.86 -10.87 -3.46
C GLN A 191 -10.62 -11.71 -3.79
N ASN A 192 -9.96 -12.23 -2.76
CA ASN A 192 -8.79 -13.08 -2.90
C ASN A 192 -8.81 -14.19 -1.84
N ALA A 193 -8.98 -15.44 -2.28
CA ALA A 193 -9.06 -16.60 -1.38
C ALA A 193 -7.73 -16.93 -0.66
N ALA A 194 -6.60 -16.41 -1.14
CA ALA A 194 -5.30 -16.54 -0.50
C ALA A 194 -5.00 -15.38 0.48
N SER A 195 -5.91 -14.42 0.63
CA SER A 195 -5.74 -13.28 1.54
C SER A 195 -5.59 -13.72 2.99
N GLN A 196 -4.69 -13.02 3.69
CA GLN A 196 -4.38 -13.24 5.10
C GLN A 196 -4.86 -12.09 5.98
N GLY A 197 -5.58 -11.12 5.41
CA GLY A 197 -6.06 -9.90 6.08
C GLY A 197 -5.49 -8.61 5.49
N ALA A 198 -5.90 -7.49 6.08
CA ALA A 198 -5.34 -6.17 5.81
C ALA A 198 -4.65 -5.57 7.05
N VAL A 199 -3.58 -4.82 6.82
CA VAL A 199 -2.96 -3.90 7.77
C VAL A 199 -3.30 -2.46 7.42
N VAL A 200 -3.79 -1.71 8.39
CA VAL A 200 -4.04 -0.26 8.27
C VAL A 200 -2.84 0.51 8.79
N THR A 201 -2.34 1.48 8.04
CA THR A 201 -1.31 2.42 8.51
C THR A 201 -1.99 3.75 8.86
N LEU A 202 -2.27 3.94 10.16
CA LEU A 202 -2.95 5.13 10.69
C LEU A 202 -1.90 6.16 11.13
N GLY A 203 -1.93 7.37 10.58
CA GLY A 203 -0.90 8.37 10.89
C GLY A 203 -1.22 9.77 10.39
N ALA A 204 -0.18 10.58 10.31
CA ALA A 204 -0.20 11.93 9.77
C ALA A 204 0.63 12.02 8.48
N SER A 205 1.40 13.08 8.27
CA SER A 205 2.08 13.43 7.02
C SER A 205 3.15 12.44 6.57
N ILE A 206 3.88 11.81 7.49
CA ILE A 206 4.89 10.79 7.16
C ILE A 206 4.19 9.54 6.58
N THR A 207 3.02 9.20 7.12
CA THR A 207 2.22 8.06 6.65
C THR A 207 1.44 8.39 5.39
N ASP A 208 0.89 9.60 5.31
CA ASP A 208 0.19 10.12 4.14
C ASP A 208 1.10 10.11 2.89
N GLY A 209 2.32 10.64 3.03
CA GLY A 209 3.38 10.48 2.03
C GLY A 209 4.31 11.67 1.81
N VAL A 210 4.35 12.67 2.71
CA VAL A 210 5.25 13.83 2.57
C VAL A 210 6.69 13.35 2.45
N GLY A 211 7.44 13.94 1.51
CA GLY A 211 8.82 13.53 1.18
C GLY A 211 8.94 12.36 0.19
N SER A 212 7.84 11.69 -0.17
CA SER A 212 7.82 10.73 -1.29
C SER A 212 7.93 11.47 -2.62
N SER A 213 8.72 10.94 -3.56
CA SER A 213 8.67 11.40 -4.96
C SER A 213 7.25 11.25 -5.52
N PHE A 214 6.74 12.31 -6.13
CA PHE A 214 5.38 12.37 -6.70
C PHE A 214 5.21 11.35 -7.83
N ASN A 215 4.04 10.71 -7.93
CA ASN A 215 3.74 9.57 -8.83
C ASN A 215 4.62 8.31 -8.65
N ALA A 216 5.64 8.32 -7.81
CA ALA A 216 6.60 7.21 -7.71
C ALA A 216 6.11 6.05 -6.80
N ASN A 217 5.02 6.24 -6.05
CA ASN A 217 4.49 5.29 -5.07
C ASN A 217 5.54 4.81 -4.04
N ARG A 218 6.37 5.76 -3.56
CA ARG A 218 7.51 5.53 -2.65
C ARG A 218 7.22 5.81 -1.17
N ARG A 219 5.97 6.14 -0.84
CA ARG A 219 5.44 6.24 0.53
C ARG A 219 5.74 4.96 1.30
N TRP A 220 6.02 5.07 2.60
CA TRP A 220 6.36 3.88 3.40
C TRP A 220 5.26 2.79 3.41
N PRO A 221 3.94 3.08 3.36
CA PRO A 221 2.92 2.04 3.23
C PRO A 221 2.95 1.32 1.87
N ASN A 222 3.26 2.01 0.76
CA ASN A 222 3.44 1.35 -0.54
C ASN A 222 4.68 0.46 -0.56
N ARG A 223 5.77 0.91 0.08
CA ARG A 223 7.00 0.10 0.24
C ARG A 223 6.76 -1.10 1.16
N LEU A 224 5.94 -0.98 2.21
CA LEU A 224 5.48 -2.11 3.02
C LEU A 224 4.66 -3.11 2.19
N ALA A 225 3.73 -2.64 1.36
CA ALA A 225 2.96 -3.51 0.46
C ALA A 225 3.86 -4.31 -0.49
N ALA A 226 4.87 -3.64 -1.07
CA ALA A 226 5.88 -4.31 -1.89
C ALA A 226 6.64 -5.39 -1.09
N ARG A 227 7.16 -5.06 0.10
CA ARG A 227 7.87 -6.01 0.98
C ARG A 227 7.03 -7.22 1.38
N LEU A 228 5.74 -7.01 1.66
CA LEU A 228 4.80 -8.10 1.97
C LEU A 228 4.63 -9.03 0.77
N ALA A 229 4.33 -8.49 -0.41
CA ALA A 229 4.21 -9.26 -1.65
C ALA A 229 5.50 -10.02 -1.98
N ASP A 230 6.66 -9.35 -1.92
CA ASP A 230 8.00 -9.94 -2.13
C ASP A 230 8.27 -11.13 -1.19
N SER A 231 7.71 -11.10 0.02
CA SER A 231 7.84 -12.17 1.02
C SER A 231 6.82 -13.32 0.88
N GLY A 232 6.00 -13.31 -0.19
CA GLY A 232 4.92 -14.28 -0.40
C GLY A 232 3.74 -14.12 0.57
N ARG A 233 3.56 -12.94 1.19
CA ARG A 233 2.41 -12.63 2.05
C ARG A 233 1.34 -11.90 1.25
N VAL A 234 0.11 -12.42 1.31
CA VAL A 234 -1.05 -11.79 0.71
C VAL A 234 -1.76 -10.95 1.78
N VAL A 235 -1.18 -9.80 2.11
CA VAL A 235 -1.70 -8.86 3.11
C VAL A 235 -1.91 -7.50 2.46
N GLY A 236 -3.15 -7.00 2.47
CA GLY A 236 -3.48 -5.67 1.97
C GLY A 236 -2.90 -4.57 2.87
N VAL A 237 -2.45 -3.45 2.30
CA VAL A 237 -1.95 -2.30 3.07
C VAL A 237 -2.81 -1.07 2.77
N LEU A 238 -3.41 -0.50 3.80
CA LEU A 238 -4.38 0.58 3.70
C LEU A 238 -3.80 1.86 4.29
N ASN A 239 -3.49 2.83 3.44
CA ASN A 239 -2.94 4.10 3.89
C ASN A 239 -4.04 5.00 4.44
N GLN A 240 -4.05 5.17 5.76
CA GLN A 240 -4.99 6.03 6.48
C GLN A 240 -4.23 7.20 7.14
N GLY A 241 -3.20 7.70 6.47
CA GLY A 241 -2.58 8.99 6.77
C GLY A 241 -3.52 10.17 6.48
N ILE A 242 -3.31 11.28 7.19
CA ILE A 242 -3.83 12.61 6.88
C ILE A 242 -2.74 13.62 7.28
N SER A 243 -2.16 14.36 6.34
CA SER A 243 -1.11 15.34 6.63
C SER A 243 -1.53 16.35 7.71
N GLY A 244 -0.70 16.53 8.75
CA GLY A 244 -1.00 17.39 9.91
C GLY A 244 -2.05 16.84 10.89
N ASN A 245 -2.43 15.56 10.79
CA ASN A 245 -3.36 14.94 11.72
C ASN A 245 -2.76 14.68 13.10
N ARG A 246 -3.65 14.64 14.10
CA ARG A 246 -3.33 14.52 15.53
C ARG A 246 -3.96 13.26 16.11
N LEU A 247 -3.38 12.74 17.18
CA LEU A 247 -3.94 11.64 17.95
C LEU A 247 -5.22 12.07 18.69
N LEU A 248 -5.18 13.18 19.41
CA LEU A 248 -6.19 13.52 20.42
C LEU A 248 -7.30 14.44 19.91
N ALA A 249 -6.96 15.46 19.11
CA ALA A 249 -7.89 16.55 18.75
C ALA A 249 -8.01 16.80 17.24
N ASP A 250 -9.23 17.05 16.76
CA ASP A 250 -9.51 17.36 15.35
C ASP A 250 -8.71 18.59 14.87
N GLY A 251 -8.31 18.62 13.60
CA GLY A 251 -7.44 19.63 13.00
C GLY A 251 -7.49 19.58 11.48
N ALA A 252 -6.39 19.18 10.83
CA ALA A 252 -6.35 18.93 9.38
C ALA A 252 -7.37 17.88 8.88
N GLY A 253 -7.85 17.04 9.80
CA GLY A 253 -9.03 16.19 9.69
C GLY A 253 -9.48 15.79 11.10
N GLN A 254 -10.46 14.88 11.21
CA GLN A 254 -10.79 14.30 12.51
C GLN A 254 -9.57 13.62 13.15
N SER A 255 -9.45 13.63 14.48
CA SER A 255 -8.33 13.01 15.20
C SER A 255 -8.26 11.51 14.96
N ALA A 256 -7.08 10.91 15.15
CA ALA A 256 -6.89 9.47 15.05
C ALA A 256 -7.85 8.70 16.01
N ILE A 257 -8.12 9.23 17.20
CA ILE A 257 -9.13 8.68 18.13
C ILE A 257 -10.54 8.75 17.56
N ASN A 258 -10.94 9.91 17.01
CA ASN A 258 -12.29 10.14 16.50
C ASN A 258 -12.58 9.34 15.22
N ARG A 259 -11.58 9.14 14.35
CA ARG A 259 -11.73 8.38 13.10
C ARG A 259 -11.42 6.89 13.17
N PHE A 260 -10.91 6.38 14.30
CA PHE A 260 -10.45 4.99 14.44
C PHE A 260 -11.49 3.93 14.01
N GLU A 261 -12.77 4.16 14.29
CA GLU A 261 -13.82 3.21 13.90
C GLU A 261 -13.95 3.11 12.38
N ARG A 262 -13.99 4.25 11.69
CA ARG A 262 -14.18 4.34 10.23
C ARG A 262 -12.93 3.93 9.47
N ASP A 263 -11.80 4.52 9.85
CA ASP A 263 -10.55 4.41 9.08
C ASP A 263 -9.76 3.15 9.46
N VAL A 264 -10.05 2.49 10.61
CA VAL A 264 -9.38 1.24 11.01
C VAL A 264 -10.38 0.09 11.17
N LEU A 265 -11.28 0.16 12.17
CA LEU A 265 -12.03 -1.02 12.62
C LEU A 265 -13.14 -1.46 11.67
N SER A 266 -13.58 -0.59 10.77
CA SER A 266 -14.54 -0.88 9.70
C SER A 266 -13.88 -1.29 8.38
N GLN A 267 -12.54 -1.34 8.33
CA GLN A 267 -11.83 -1.63 7.08
C GLN A 267 -11.96 -3.12 6.69
N PRO A 268 -12.22 -3.44 5.40
CA PRO A 268 -12.49 -4.82 4.99
C PRO A 268 -11.32 -5.75 5.27
N ASP A 269 -11.62 -6.79 6.06
CA ASP A 269 -10.69 -7.85 6.45
C ASP A 269 -9.47 -7.35 7.26
N VAL A 270 -9.59 -6.21 7.96
CA VAL A 270 -8.55 -5.73 8.87
C VAL A 270 -8.20 -6.78 9.91
N ARG A 271 -6.90 -6.94 10.16
CA ARG A 271 -6.32 -7.77 11.24
C ARG A 271 -5.23 -7.06 12.01
N TRP A 272 -4.63 -6.02 11.42
CA TRP A 272 -3.57 -5.23 12.05
C TRP A 272 -3.79 -3.74 11.84
N VAL A 273 -3.29 -2.95 12.79
CA VAL A 273 -3.10 -1.50 12.63
C VAL A 273 -1.69 -1.13 13.07
N VAL A 274 -1.05 -0.23 12.32
CA VAL A 274 0.15 0.50 12.74
C VAL A 274 -0.28 1.93 13.06
N LEU A 275 -0.23 2.34 14.33
CA LEU A 275 -0.32 3.77 14.66
C LEU A 275 1.08 4.37 14.56
N SER A 276 1.22 5.31 13.64
CA SER A 276 2.48 5.90 13.19
C SER A 276 2.69 7.29 13.83
N ASP A 277 2.67 8.34 13.02
CA ASP A 277 3.23 9.66 13.29
C ASP A 277 2.21 10.69 13.81
N ALA A 278 0.91 10.38 13.83
CA ALA A 278 -0.12 11.32 14.31
C ALA A 278 0.18 11.97 15.67
N PRO A 279 0.71 11.27 16.71
CA PRO A 279 0.99 11.89 18.01
C PRO A 279 2.11 12.95 17.99
N ILE A 280 2.92 13.06 16.92
CA ILE A 280 3.99 14.07 16.83
C ILE A 280 3.42 15.48 16.73
N ASN A 281 2.27 15.65 16.06
CA ASN A 281 1.64 16.95 15.85
C ASN A 281 0.98 17.47 17.14
N ASP A 282 0.46 16.59 18.00
CA ASP A 282 -0.13 16.97 19.29
C ASP A 282 0.88 17.68 20.22
N LEU A 283 2.18 17.33 20.12
CA LEU A 283 3.25 17.93 20.94
C LEU A 283 3.40 19.44 20.74
N THR A 284 3.05 19.95 19.57
CA THR A 284 3.29 21.36 19.16
C THR A 284 2.01 22.14 18.83
N SER A 285 0.86 21.47 18.74
CA SER A 285 -0.38 22.07 18.23
C SER A 285 -1.37 22.56 19.30
N THR A 286 -0.97 22.69 20.57
CA THR A 286 -1.84 23.12 21.68
C THR A 286 -1.13 24.09 22.63
N SER A 287 -1.91 24.94 23.32
CA SER A 287 -1.45 25.74 24.45
C SER A 287 -2.40 25.52 25.63
N PRO A 288 -1.95 24.93 26.76
CA PRO A 288 -0.60 24.41 27.00
C PRO A 288 -0.23 23.23 26.08
N PRO A 289 1.08 22.96 25.84
CA PRO A 289 1.54 21.83 25.03
C PRO A 289 1.12 20.47 25.61
N THR A 290 0.72 19.55 24.72
CA THR A 290 0.34 18.18 25.07
C THR A 290 1.51 17.43 25.72
N ARG A 291 1.23 16.71 26.81
CA ARG A 291 2.23 15.92 27.54
C ARG A 291 2.22 14.46 27.13
N ALA A 292 3.37 13.79 27.28
CA ALA A 292 3.54 12.38 26.92
C ALA A 292 2.48 11.48 27.56
N ALA A 293 2.08 11.74 28.82
CA ALA A 293 1.02 11.01 29.51
C ALA A 293 -0.32 11.01 28.75
N GLN A 294 -0.73 12.15 28.19
CA GLN A 294 -1.98 12.27 27.43
C GLN A 294 -1.92 11.47 26.12
N LEU A 295 -0.76 11.48 25.44
CA LEU A 295 -0.54 10.66 24.25
C LEU A 295 -0.52 9.16 24.56
N ILE A 296 0.08 8.79 25.69
CA ILE A 296 0.13 7.40 26.20
C ILE A 296 -1.28 6.91 26.53
N ASP A 297 -2.12 7.72 27.15
CA ASP A 297 -3.49 7.33 27.47
C ASP A 297 -4.38 7.25 26.22
N GLY A 298 -4.20 8.16 25.25
CA GLY A 298 -4.82 8.05 23.93
C GLY A 298 -4.39 6.79 23.16
N LEU A 299 -3.09 6.44 23.22
CA LEU A 299 -2.54 5.21 22.64
C LEU A 299 -3.18 3.96 23.28
N LYS A 300 -3.24 3.89 24.62
CA LYS A 300 -3.88 2.78 25.35
C LYS A 300 -5.35 2.61 24.97
N GLN A 301 -6.10 3.70 24.80
CA GLN A 301 -7.49 3.65 24.34
C GLN A 301 -7.61 3.01 22.95
N LEU A 302 -6.72 3.35 22.02
CA LEU A 302 -6.71 2.76 20.67
C LEU A 302 -6.30 1.29 20.67
N ILE A 303 -5.30 0.90 21.48
CA ILE A 303 -4.92 -0.50 21.70
C ILE A 303 -6.13 -1.31 22.21
N ALA A 304 -6.80 -0.83 23.26
CA ALA A 304 -7.96 -1.51 23.83
C ALA A 304 -9.11 -1.68 22.82
N ARG A 305 -9.41 -0.65 22.02
CA ARG A 305 -10.43 -0.70 20.97
C ARG A 305 -10.08 -1.69 19.85
N ALA A 306 -8.80 -1.80 19.49
CA ALA A 306 -8.34 -2.78 18.50
C ALA A 306 -8.45 -4.22 19.03
N HIS A 307 -7.97 -4.47 20.26
CA HIS A 307 -8.06 -5.79 20.91
C HIS A 307 -9.50 -6.26 21.09
N GLN A 308 -10.43 -5.35 21.41
CA GLN A 308 -11.88 -5.65 21.45
C GLN A 308 -12.46 -6.12 20.11
N ARG A 309 -11.81 -5.81 18.99
CA ARG A 309 -12.16 -6.27 17.63
C ARG A 309 -11.23 -7.37 17.10
N ASN A 310 -10.38 -7.95 17.95
CA ASN A 310 -9.31 -8.89 17.58
C ASN A 310 -8.32 -8.35 16.52
N VAL A 311 -8.18 -7.02 16.44
CA VAL A 311 -7.18 -6.34 15.61
C VAL A 311 -5.90 -6.15 16.42
N LYS A 312 -4.77 -6.59 15.86
CA LYS A 312 -3.44 -6.47 16.45
C LYS A 312 -2.88 -5.06 16.29
N PHE A 313 -2.29 -4.51 17.34
CA PHE A 313 -1.86 -3.11 17.41
C PHE A 313 -0.34 -2.98 17.43
N VAL A 314 0.24 -2.51 16.32
CA VAL A 314 1.65 -2.13 16.22
C VAL A 314 1.77 -0.65 16.57
N CYS A 315 2.56 -0.35 17.58
CA CYS A 315 2.85 1.02 17.99
C CYS A 315 4.11 1.54 17.28
N SER A 316 4.16 2.83 17.00
CA SER A 316 5.37 3.47 16.49
C SER A 316 6.03 4.37 17.53
N THR A 317 7.36 4.43 17.53
CA THR A 317 8.06 5.59 18.09
C THR A 317 7.89 6.79 17.14
N LEU A 318 7.97 8.00 17.69
CA LEU A 318 7.95 9.26 16.96
C LEU A 318 9.36 9.61 16.48
N THR A 319 9.51 9.97 15.21
CA THR A 319 10.79 10.36 14.61
C THR A 319 11.44 11.56 15.34
N PRO A 320 12.77 11.70 15.29
CA PRO A 320 13.42 12.97 15.65
C PRO A 320 12.86 14.13 14.82
N TYR A 321 12.92 15.35 15.34
CA TYR A 321 12.51 16.56 14.57
C TYR A 321 13.24 17.85 14.97
N ARG A 322 14.41 17.75 15.60
CA ARG A 322 15.22 18.93 15.97
C ARG A 322 15.72 19.63 14.71
N GLY A 323 15.43 20.92 14.62
CA GLY A 323 15.65 21.75 13.43
C GLY A 323 14.34 22.31 12.88
N TRP A 324 13.22 21.62 13.08
CA TRP A 324 11.90 22.13 12.70
C TRP A 324 11.49 23.31 13.59
N SER A 325 10.76 24.27 13.04
CA SER A 325 10.50 25.57 13.70
C SER A 325 9.67 25.49 14.98
N ALA A 326 8.86 24.45 15.16
CA ALA A 326 8.10 24.21 16.39
C ALA A 326 8.80 23.24 17.37
N TRP A 327 10.07 22.88 17.12
CA TRP A 327 10.85 22.10 18.07
C TRP A 327 11.20 22.91 19.32
N SER A 328 11.12 22.26 20.48
CA SER A 328 11.59 22.80 21.76
C SER A 328 12.14 21.69 22.65
N GLN A 329 12.96 22.04 23.64
CA GLN A 329 13.50 21.06 24.57
C GLN A 329 12.41 20.36 25.40
N ASP A 330 11.32 21.06 25.78
CA ASP A 330 10.20 20.42 26.48
C ASP A 330 9.48 19.41 25.57
N ALA A 331 9.17 19.80 24.33
CA ALA A 331 8.51 18.91 23.38
C ALA A 331 9.39 17.69 23.00
N GLU A 332 10.71 17.84 22.96
CA GLU A 332 11.65 16.71 22.83
C GLU A 332 11.63 15.80 24.08
N ASN A 333 11.58 16.37 25.29
CA ASN A 333 11.44 15.58 26.51
C ASN A 333 10.13 14.77 26.51
N GLN A 334 9.02 15.35 26.03
CA GLN A 334 7.76 14.64 25.85
C GLN A 334 7.87 13.53 24.78
N ARG A 335 8.53 13.80 23.64
CA ARG A 335 8.78 12.81 22.58
C ARG A 335 9.58 11.60 23.11
N VAL A 336 10.66 11.87 23.84
CA VAL A 336 11.51 10.82 24.45
C VAL A 336 10.72 9.99 25.46
N ALA A 337 9.90 10.63 26.31
CA ALA A 337 9.05 9.93 27.27
C ALA A 337 7.99 9.03 26.60
N TYR A 338 7.34 9.50 25.52
CA TYR A 338 6.43 8.68 24.72
C TYR A 338 7.15 7.49 24.07
N ASN A 339 8.32 7.75 23.44
CA ASN A 339 9.11 6.70 22.80
C ASN A 339 9.65 5.66 23.79
N ALA A 340 9.99 6.06 25.01
CA ALA A 340 10.37 5.15 26.09
C ALA A 340 9.20 4.27 26.53
N PHE A 341 7.98 4.83 26.64
CA PHE A 341 6.78 4.04 26.91
C PHE A 341 6.51 3.02 25.80
N VAL A 342 6.50 3.44 24.53
CA VAL A 342 6.21 2.55 23.37
C VAL A 342 7.16 1.35 23.31
N ARG A 343 8.47 1.56 23.58
CA ARG A 343 9.48 0.49 23.62
C ARG A 343 9.37 -0.42 24.84
N GLY A 344 8.66 -0.01 25.89
CA GLY A 344 8.55 -0.76 27.14
C GLY A 344 7.66 -2.00 27.02
N ALA A 345 8.02 -3.10 27.68
CA ALA A 345 7.25 -4.34 27.68
C ALA A 345 5.82 -4.20 28.28
N GLY A 346 5.56 -3.13 29.04
CA GLY A 346 4.24 -2.78 29.59
C GLY A 346 3.40 -1.85 28.70
N SER A 347 3.79 -1.62 27.44
CA SER A 347 3.11 -0.67 26.53
C SER A 347 1.72 -1.14 26.07
N GLY A 348 1.49 -2.46 26.06
CA GLY A 348 0.29 -3.09 25.49
C GLY A 348 0.35 -3.31 23.97
N CYS A 349 1.46 -2.93 23.32
CA CYS A 349 1.66 -3.07 21.88
C CYS A 349 1.95 -4.53 21.49
N ASP A 350 1.32 -5.04 20.43
CA ASP A 350 1.62 -6.36 19.85
C ASP A 350 2.94 -6.36 19.05
N GLY A 351 3.40 -5.18 18.64
CA GLY A 351 4.67 -4.95 17.95
C GLY A 351 5.09 -3.48 18.06
N VAL A 352 6.38 -3.21 17.86
CA VAL A 352 6.96 -1.86 17.92
C VAL A 352 7.72 -1.55 16.64
N LEU A 353 7.23 -0.59 15.88
CA LEU A 353 7.94 0.04 14.76
C LEU A 353 8.80 1.17 15.30
N ASP A 354 10.12 0.98 15.37
CA ASP A 354 11.02 2.00 15.90
C ASP A 354 11.48 3.00 14.81
N GLN A 355 10.60 3.92 14.40
CA GLN A 355 10.92 4.97 13.43
C GLN A 355 12.04 5.92 13.90
N ASP A 356 12.09 6.24 15.20
CA ASP A 356 13.18 7.01 15.81
C ASP A 356 14.55 6.35 15.52
N ALA A 357 14.70 5.07 15.88
CA ALA A 357 15.95 4.35 15.62
C ALA A 357 16.22 4.13 14.12
N ALA A 358 15.18 4.01 13.29
CA ALA A 358 15.30 3.82 11.85
C ALA A 358 15.75 5.07 11.08
N THR A 359 15.44 6.28 11.60
CA THR A 359 15.60 7.53 10.84
C THR A 359 16.56 8.56 11.44
N ARG A 360 16.91 8.46 12.73
CA ARG A 360 17.79 9.42 13.40
C ARG A 360 19.24 9.36 12.96
N ASP A 361 19.93 10.50 13.06
CA ASP A 361 21.39 10.54 12.96
C ASP A 361 22.01 9.82 14.18
N PRO A 362 22.85 8.77 14.00
CA PRO A 362 23.57 8.15 15.10
C PRO A 362 24.48 9.09 15.88
N ALA A 363 25.00 10.16 15.24
CA ALA A 363 25.82 11.18 15.88
C ALA A 363 24.97 12.26 16.59
N ASN A 364 23.75 12.52 16.11
CA ASN A 364 22.83 13.52 16.67
C ASN A 364 21.40 12.96 16.82
N PRO A 365 21.12 12.08 17.81
CA PRO A 365 19.87 11.29 17.89
C PRO A 365 18.55 12.08 17.99
N THR A 366 18.60 13.41 18.16
CA THR A 366 17.44 14.31 18.14
C THR A 366 17.10 14.84 16.74
N MET A 367 17.95 14.60 15.74
CA MET A 367 17.82 15.03 14.34
C MET A 367 17.64 13.82 13.41
N PHE A 368 17.01 14.02 12.25
CA PHE A 368 17.06 13.04 11.17
C PHE A 368 18.51 12.82 10.71
N LEU A 369 18.83 11.61 10.26
CA LEU A 369 20.04 11.37 9.49
C LEU A 369 19.99 12.27 8.23
N PRO A 370 21.02 13.07 7.90
CA PRO A 370 20.94 14.02 6.78
C PRO A 370 20.61 13.39 5.42
N ALA A 371 20.96 12.11 5.21
CA ALA A 371 20.59 11.36 4.00
C ALA A 371 19.09 11.01 3.91
N TYR A 372 18.36 11.09 5.02
CA TYR A 372 16.93 10.79 5.13
C TYR A 372 16.05 12.04 5.31
N ASP A 373 16.64 13.20 5.60
CA ASP A 373 15.93 14.46 5.77
C ASP A 373 15.49 15.05 4.41
N THR A 374 14.34 15.73 4.37
CA THR A 374 13.96 16.57 3.21
C THR A 374 14.58 17.97 3.26
N GLY A 375 15.12 18.36 4.42
CA GLY A 375 15.62 19.70 4.72
C GLY A 375 14.65 20.54 5.55
N ASP A 376 13.44 20.04 5.84
CA ASP A 376 12.49 20.68 6.77
C ASP A 376 12.62 20.19 8.22
N HIS A 377 13.46 19.18 8.44
CA HIS A 377 13.75 18.56 9.73
C HIS A 377 12.55 17.91 10.42
N LEU A 378 11.46 17.63 9.70
CA LEU A 378 10.26 16.93 10.21
C LEU A 378 9.87 15.72 9.35
N HIS A 379 10.00 15.81 8.02
CA HIS A 379 9.56 14.77 7.11
C HIS A 379 10.74 14.02 6.48
N PRO A 380 10.70 12.67 6.46
CA PRO A 380 11.69 11.87 5.77
C PRO A 380 11.49 11.92 4.25
N ASN A 381 12.60 11.99 3.51
CA ASN A 381 12.63 11.87 2.05
C ASN A 381 12.41 10.41 1.59
N ASP A 382 12.46 10.16 0.28
CA ASP A 382 12.33 8.82 -0.33
C ASP A 382 13.18 7.72 0.34
N ALA A 383 14.39 8.04 0.79
CA ALA A 383 15.29 7.10 1.47
C ALA A 383 14.91 6.92 2.96
N GLY A 384 14.49 7.99 3.63
CA GLY A 384 13.94 7.90 4.99
C GLY A 384 12.62 7.10 5.05
N LEU A 385 11.74 7.28 4.06
CA LEU A 385 10.51 6.49 3.91
C LEU A 385 10.80 5.01 3.61
N GLN A 386 11.89 4.71 2.87
CA GLN A 386 12.39 3.34 2.74
C GLN A 386 12.93 2.80 4.07
N ALA A 387 13.63 3.61 4.88
CA ALA A 387 14.11 3.22 6.20
C ALA A 387 12.96 2.92 7.18
N VAL A 388 11.91 3.73 7.21
CA VAL A 388 10.66 3.46 7.95
C VAL A 388 10.04 2.15 7.49
N ALA A 389 9.81 1.98 6.18
CA ALA A 389 9.24 0.74 5.63
C ALA A 389 10.09 -0.50 5.97
N ASN A 390 11.41 -0.35 6.04
CA ASN A 390 12.39 -1.40 6.35
C ASN A 390 12.38 -1.83 7.82
N ALA A 391 12.08 -0.92 8.74
CA ALA A 391 12.01 -1.18 10.18
C ALA A 391 10.75 -1.95 10.60
N VAL A 392 9.76 -2.07 9.71
CA VAL A 392 8.57 -2.90 9.92
C VAL A 392 8.95 -4.39 9.87
N ASN A 393 8.65 -5.15 10.93
CA ASN A 393 8.87 -6.60 10.92
C ASN A 393 7.68 -7.32 10.27
N LEU A 394 7.93 -8.02 9.16
CA LEU A 394 6.89 -8.73 8.42
C LEU A 394 6.35 -9.96 9.17
N SER A 395 7.03 -10.47 10.19
CA SER A 395 6.52 -11.61 10.99
C SER A 395 5.29 -11.26 11.84
N TRP A 396 4.95 -9.98 11.99
CA TRP A 396 3.69 -9.56 12.60
C TRP A 396 2.48 -9.84 11.70
N PHE A 397 2.67 -9.86 10.38
CA PHE A 397 1.60 -9.86 9.39
C PHE A 397 1.53 -11.20 8.65
N GLY A 398 0.46 -11.95 8.91
CA GLY A 398 0.19 -13.22 8.25
C GLY A 398 1.33 -14.24 8.35
N THR A 399 1.34 -15.18 7.41
CA THR A 399 2.34 -16.24 7.28
C THR A 399 2.96 -16.19 5.89
N PRO A 400 4.28 -16.38 5.72
CA PRO A 400 4.86 -16.56 4.39
C PRO A 400 4.13 -17.70 3.66
N GLY A 401 3.54 -17.41 2.50
CA GLY A 401 3.06 -18.45 1.60
C GLY A 401 4.22 -19.10 0.84
N THR A 402 3.91 -19.85 -0.21
CA THR A 402 4.89 -20.09 -1.27
C THR A 402 5.35 -18.72 -1.77
N PRO A 403 6.67 -18.41 -1.79
CA PRO A 403 7.14 -17.12 -2.27
C PRO A 403 6.58 -16.84 -3.66
N VAL A 404 6.02 -15.64 -3.85
CA VAL A 404 5.94 -15.01 -5.16
C VAL A 404 7.23 -14.19 -5.25
N PRO A 405 8.36 -14.78 -5.68
CA PRO A 405 9.60 -14.04 -5.72
C PRO A 405 9.42 -12.82 -6.61
N SER A 406 9.82 -11.63 -6.15
CA SER A 406 10.22 -10.61 -7.11
C SER A 406 11.50 -11.10 -7.76
N VAL A 407 11.30 -11.83 -8.85
CA VAL A 407 12.33 -12.13 -9.81
C VAL A 407 12.69 -10.81 -10.47
N ILE A 408 13.88 -10.32 -10.16
CA ILE A 408 14.42 -9.08 -10.66
C ILE A 408 15.61 -9.35 -11.58
N GLY A 409 15.68 -8.61 -12.67
CA GLY A 409 16.94 -8.33 -13.35
C GLY A 409 17.61 -7.11 -12.69
N LEU A 410 18.92 -7.17 -12.51
CA LEU A 410 19.74 -5.99 -12.18
C LEU A 410 20.44 -5.54 -13.45
N ARG A 411 20.17 -4.32 -13.90
CA ARG A 411 20.84 -3.73 -15.08
C ARG A 411 21.82 -2.66 -14.63
N ALA A 412 23.11 -2.86 -14.84
CA ALA A 412 24.13 -1.91 -14.40
C ALA A 412 24.08 -0.62 -15.23
N LYS A 413 24.01 0.55 -14.59
CA LYS A 413 24.06 1.83 -15.30
C LYS A 413 25.41 2.12 -15.95
N ALA A 414 26.48 1.45 -15.50
CA ALA A 414 27.82 1.55 -16.06
C ALA A 414 27.90 1.24 -17.57
N ASN A 415 27.10 0.29 -18.06
CA ASN A 415 27.12 -0.16 -19.46
C ASN A 415 25.76 -0.56 -20.05
N GLY A 416 24.66 -0.43 -19.29
CA GLY A 416 23.31 -0.79 -19.71
C GLY A 416 23.09 -2.30 -19.90
N ARG A 417 23.97 -3.15 -19.36
CA ARG A 417 23.87 -4.62 -19.42
C ARG A 417 23.31 -5.21 -18.12
N TYR A 418 22.72 -6.39 -18.24
CA TYR A 418 22.21 -7.15 -17.11
C TYR A 418 23.33 -7.90 -16.40
N VAL A 419 23.28 -7.92 -15.07
CA VAL A 419 24.12 -8.73 -14.20
C VAL A 419 23.79 -10.20 -14.44
N THR A 420 24.78 -10.97 -14.85
CA THR A 420 24.68 -12.41 -15.12
C THR A 420 25.29 -13.18 -13.96
N ALA A 421 24.52 -14.08 -13.35
CA ALA A 421 25.03 -15.14 -12.49
C ALA A 421 25.56 -16.30 -13.36
N ALA A 422 26.59 -16.98 -12.86
CA ALA A 422 27.12 -18.22 -13.43
C ALA A 422 27.48 -19.19 -12.30
N ASN A 423 27.35 -20.50 -12.54
CA ASN A 423 27.49 -21.53 -11.51
C ASN A 423 28.86 -21.44 -10.79
N GLY A 424 28.84 -21.03 -9.51
CA GLY A 424 30.06 -20.87 -8.70
C GLY A 424 31.05 -19.80 -9.21
N SER A 425 30.67 -18.99 -10.20
CA SER A 425 31.54 -18.01 -10.86
C SER A 425 31.12 -16.57 -10.57
N PRO A 426 32.04 -15.60 -10.64
CA PRO A 426 31.75 -14.18 -10.44
C PRO A 426 30.56 -13.65 -11.26
N LEU A 427 29.73 -12.83 -10.62
CA LEU A 427 28.68 -12.06 -11.29
C LEU A 427 29.30 -10.93 -12.13
N ILE A 428 28.89 -10.79 -13.39
CA ILE A 428 29.40 -9.76 -14.33
C ILE A 428 28.22 -9.11 -15.06
N ALA A 429 28.26 -7.79 -15.27
CA ALA A 429 27.24 -7.06 -16.03
C ALA A 429 27.47 -7.16 -17.55
N ASN A 430 27.22 -8.33 -18.13
CA ASN A 430 27.45 -8.60 -19.57
C ASN A 430 26.18 -8.96 -20.37
N GLY A 431 25.07 -9.32 -19.72
CA GLY A 431 23.84 -9.80 -20.36
C GLY A 431 23.14 -8.73 -21.20
N THR A 432 22.64 -9.10 -22.38
CA THR A 432 21.89 -8.20 -23.29
C THR A 432 20.38 -8.23 -23.09
N SER A 433 19.86 -9.29 -22.44
CA SER A 433 18.44 -9.50 -22.16
C SER A 433 18.28 -10.22 -20.83
N VAL A 434 17.07 -10.20 -20.26
CA VAL A 434 16.74 -10.96 -19.04
C VAL A 434 16.41 -12.41 -19.43
N GLY A 435 17.28 -13.34 -19.07
CA GLY A 435 16.99 -14.78 -19.01
C GLY A 435 17.26 -15.33 -17.62
N THR A 436 17.16 -16.65 -17.43
CA THR A 436 17.31 -17.32 -16.13
C THR A 436 18.63 -17.01 -15.41
N ALA A 437 19.71 -16.73 -16.16
CA ALA A 437 21.01 -16.34 -15.61
C ALA A 437 21.08 -14.88 -15.14
N GLN A 438 20.18 -14.00 -15.61
CA GLN A 438 20.09 -12.59 -15.22
C GLN A 438 18.98 -12.34 -14.18
N GLN A 439 18.20 -13.36 -13.87
CA GLN A 439 17.10 -13.33 -12.92
C GLN A 439 17.57 -13.69 -11.50
N PHE A 440 17.25 -12.83 -10.55
CA PHE A 440 17.48 -13.02 -9.12
C PHE A 440 16.17 -12.91 -8.37
N GLU A 441 15.83 -13.91 -7.57
CA GLU A 441 14.78 -13.79 -6.56
C GLU A 441 15.28 -12.93 -5.41
N ARG A 442 14.63 -11.79 -5.17
CA ARG A 442 14.89 -10.94 -4.01
C ARG A 442 14.15 -11.49 -2.78
N VAL A 443 14.90 -11.84 -1.75
CA VAL A 443 14.39 -12.38 -0.48
C VAL A 443 14.50 -11.33 0.61
N ASP A 444 13.41 -10.98 1.29
CA ASP A 444 13.46 -10.07 2.45
C ASP A 444 14.08 -10.77 3.67
N LEU A 445 15.12 -10.17 4.26
CA LEU A 445 15.84 -10.69 5.44
C LEU A 445 15.55 -9.87 6.71
N GLY A 446 14.56 -8.96 6.66
CA GLY A 446 14.21 -8.05 7.75
C GLY A 446 15.17 -6.85 7.90
N ASN A 447 14.73 -5.82 8.63
CA ASN A 447 15.51 -4.60 8.91
C ASN A 447 16.06 -3.90 7.65
N GLY A 448 15.34 -4.02 6.53
CA GLY A 448 15.74 -3.51 5.22
C GLY A 448 16.83 -4.28 4.49
N ASN A 449 17.27 -5.40 5.06
CA ASN A 449 18.19 -6.30 4.40
C ASN A 449 17.46 -7.22 3.42
N VAL A 450 18.16 -7.63 2.37
CA VAL A 450 17.71 -8.59 1.38
C VAL A 450 18.82 -9.57 1.03
N GLY A 451 18.43 -10.77 0.64
CA GLY A 451 19.28 -11.70 -0.08
C GLY A 451 18.89 -11.71 -1.56
N LEU A 452 19.85 -12.01 -2.43
CA LEU A 452 19.58 -12.25 -3.85
C LEU A 452 19.85 -13.72 -4.16
N ARG A 453 18.82 -14.46 -4.56
CA ARG A 453 18.91 -15.88 -4.94
C ARG A 453 18.87 -16.02 -6.46
N ALA A 454 19.99 -16.36 -7.09
CA ALA A 454 20.07 -16.48 -8.54
C ALA A 454 19.16 -17.62 -9.04
N LYS A 455 18.32 -17.36 -10.06
CA LYS A 455 17.40 -18.38 -10.58
C LYS A 455 18.11 -19.50 -11.37
N LEU A 456 19.34 -19.25 -11.83
CA LEU A 456 20.18 -20.24 -12.51
C LEU A 456 20.46 -21.50 -11.68
N ASN A 457 20.73 -21.35 -10.39
CA ASN A 457 21.18 -22.43 -9.50
C ASN A 457 20.46 -22.45 -8.14
N ASN A 458 19.51 -21.54 -7.91
CA ASN A 458 18.82 -21.32 -6.64
C ASN A 458 19.76 -21.07 -5.45
N GLN A 459 20.96 -20.54 -5.69
CA GLN A 459 21.91 -20.18 -4.65
C GLN A 459 21.91 -18.66 -4.38
N PHE A 460 22.13 -18.28 -3.13
CA PHE A 460 22.32 -16.90 -2.73
C PHE A 460 23.65 -16.35 -3.24
N VAL A 461 23.61 -15.10 -3.69
CA VAL A 461 24.78 -14.26 -4.00
C VAL A 461 25.49 -13.93 -2.69
N SER A 462 26.77 -14.26 -2.62
CA SER A 462 27.68 -14.02 -1.50
C SER A 462 28.69 -12.95 -1.88
N ALA A 463 28.90 -11.96 -1.02
CA ALA A 463 30.00 -11.01 -1.11
C ALA A 463 31.27 -11.67 -0.54
N GLU A 464 32.00 -12.40 -1.39
CA GLU A 464 33.12 -13.25 -0.98
C GLU A 464 34.27 -12.48 -0.31
N GLY A 465 35.06 -13.19 0.50
CA GLY A 465 36.19 -12.60 1.23
C GLY A 465 35.77 -11.44 2.13
N ALA A 466 34.63 -11.56 2.82
CA ALA A 466 33.98 -10.47 3.55
C ALA A 466 33.74 -9.21 2.69
N GLY A 467 33.34 -9.39 1.44
CA GLY A 467 33.11 -8.36 0.43
C GLY A 467 34.36 -7.77 -0.22
N ALA A 468 35.56 -8.24 0.10
CA ALA A 468 36.79 -7.86 -0.58
C ALA A 468 36.98 -8.57 -1.94
N GLN A 469 36.20 -9.61 -2.23
CA GLN A 469 36.24 -10.37 -3.47
C GLN A 469 34.92 -10.28 -4.25
N ALA A 470 34.90 -10.88 -5.44
CA ALA A 470 33.75 -10.86 -6.33
C ALA A 470 32.50 -11.46 -5.70
N LEU A 471 31.34 -10.93 -6.10
CA LEU A 471 30.05 -11.50 -5.76
C LEU A 471 29.84 -12.80 -6.54
N ILE A 472 29.47 -13.89 -5.85
CA ILE A 472 29.26 -15.22 -6.44
C ILE A 472 27.93 -15.82 -5.93
N ALA A 473 27.11 -16.35 -6.83
CA ALA A 473 25.91 -17.13 -6.45
C ALA A 473 26.30 -18.59 -6.12
N ASN A 474 26.63 -18.87 -4.85
CA ASN A 474 27.18 -20.17 -4.43
C ASN A 474 26.73 -20.66 -3.03
N ARG A 475 25.80 -19.99 -2.35
CA ARG A 475 25.35 -20.36 -0.98
C ARG A 475 23.93 -20.94 -0.95
N PRO A 476 23.65 -21.98 -0.14
CA PRO A 476 22.30 -22.56 -0.02
C PRO A 476 21.34 -21.71 0.84
N SER A 477 21.87 -20.85 1.70
CA SER A 477 21.11 -20.04 2.67
C SER A 477 21.76 -18.66 2.83
N ALA A 478 20.97 -17.65 3.17
CA ALA A 478 21.48 -16.32 3.47
C ALA A 478 22.09 -16.26 4.88
N GLY A 479 23.31 -15.74 4.97
CA GLY A 479 23.99 -15.32 6.19
C GLY A 479 24.63 -13.94 6.00
N ALA A 480 25.67 -13.62 6.77
CA ALA A 480 26.23 -12.26 6.82
C ALA A 480 26.80 -11.75 5.49
N TRP A 481 27.32 -12.64 4.63
CA TRP A 481 27.95 -12.26 3.35
C TRP A 481 26.93 -12.17 2.22
N GLU A 482 25.78 -12.81 2.37
CA GLU A 482 24.67 -12.85 1.41
C GLU A 482 23.61 -11.78 1.71
N THR A 483 23.85 -10.99 2.75
CA THR A 483 22.96 -9.93 3.24
C THR A 483 23.38 -8.59 2.62
N PHE A 484 22.48 -7.99 1.83
CA PHE A 484 22.64 -6.68 1.21
C PHE A 484 21.55 -5.72 1.67
N GLN A 485 21.79 -4.42 1.59
CA GLN A 485 20.73 -3.40 1.56
C GLN A 485 20.58 -2.87 0.14
N ILE A 486 19.34 -2.59 -0.26
CA ILE A 486 19.02 -1.90 -1.51
C ILE A 486 18.53 -0.49 -1.13
N THR A 487 19.26 0.52 -1.57
CA THR A 487 18.92 1.93 -1.38
C THR A 487 18.42 2.49 -2.71
N SER A 488 17.28 3.21 -2.71
CA SER A 488 16.82 3.97 -3.88
C SER A 488 17.66 5.24 -4.04
N ASN A 489 18.15 5.49 -5.25
CA ASN A 489 18.88 6.70 -5.62
C ASN A 489 17.90 7.79 -6.12
N PRO A 490 18.27 9.08 -6.11
CA PRO A 490 17.39 10.18 -6.54
C PRO A 490 16.89 10.05 -7.99
N ASP A 491 17.72 9.49 -8.88
CA ASP A 491 17.39 9.26 -10.29
C ASP A 491 16.50 8.04 -10.54
N GLY A 492 16.10 7.33 -9.48
CA GLY A 492 15.28 6.13 -9.52
C GLY A 492 16.03 4.82 -9.81
N SER A 493 17.35 4.87 -9.99
CA SER A 493 18.19 3.67 -9.86
C SER A 493 18.25 3.18 -8.40
N VAL A 494 18.90 2.05 -8.18
CA VAL A 494 19.22 1.54 -6.84
C VAL A 494 20.71 1.27 -6.70
N SER A 495 21.18 1.27 -5.46
CA SER A 495 22.53 0.83 -5.10
C SER A 495 22.47 -0.29 -4.07
N LEU A 496 23.30 -1.31 -4.27
CA LEU A 496 23.41 -2.45 -3.36
C LEU A 496 24.58 -2.24 -2.41
N ARG A 497 24.36 -2.37 -1.11
CA ARG A 497 25.38 -2.26 -0.06
C ARG A 497 25.52 -3.60 0.67
N ALA A 498 26.69 -4.24 0.61
CA ALA A 498 26.91 -5.48 1.33
C ALA A 498 27.02 -5.21 2.83
N ARG A 499 26.28 -5.95 3.67
CA ARG A 499 26.24 -5.71 5.12
C ARG A 499 27.48 -6.20 5.86
N VAL A 500 28.23 -7.15 5.28
CA VAL A 500 29.47 -7.68 5.87
C VAL A 500 30.57 -6.63 6.04
N ASN A 501 30.69 -5.68 5.11
CA ASN A 501 31.72 -4.64 5.13
C ASN A 501 31.17 -3.21 4.99
N ASN A 502 29.85 -3.05 4.85
CA ASN A 502 29.16 -1.78 4.65
C ASN A 502 29.64 -0.99 3.42
N LYS A 503 30.07 -1.68 2.35
CA LYS A 503 30.48 -1.06 1.09
C LYS A 503 29.49 -1.34 -0.05
N TYR A 504 29.44 -0.45 -1.03
CA TYR A 504 28.60 -0.56 -2.22
C TYR A 504 29.21 -1.51 -3.25
N VAL A 505 28.33 -2.24 -3.94
CA VAL A 505 28.64 -3.14 -5.05
C VAL A 505 28.94 -2.31 -6.29
N CYS A 506 30.18 -2.36 -6.76
CA CYS A 506 30.65 -1.77 -8.02
C CYS A 506 30.55 -2.80 -9.15
N ALA A 507 30.05 -2.37 -10.31
CA ALA A 507 30.23 -3.07 -11.58
C ALA A 507 31.61 -2.69 -12.17
N GLU A 508 32.66 -3.41 -11.78
CA GLU A 508 34.05 -3.03 -12.07
C GLU A 508 34.38 -2.95 -13.57
N GLY A 509 35.37 -2.12 -13.91
CA GLY A 509 35.82 -1.94 -15.30
C GLY A 509 34.71 -1.47 -16.24
N GLY A 510 33.80 -0.60 -15.77
CA GLY A 510 32.61 -0.20 -16.51
C GLY A 510 31.61 -1.35 -16.72
N GLY A 511 31.52 -2.28 -15.77
CA GLY A 511 30.67 -3.47 -15.81
C GLY A 511 31.20 -4.63 -16.66
N ALA A 512 32.39 -4.51 -17.27
CA ALA A 512 33.03 -5.61 -18.00
C ALA A 512 33.75 -6.61 -17.08
N GLN A 513 33.95 -6.27 -15.80
CA GLN A 513 34.63 -7.10 -14.80
C GLN A 513 33.65 -7.55 -13.69
N PRO A 514 34.07 -8.49 -12.81
CA PRO A 514 33.27 -8.93 -11.67
C PRO A 514 32.70 -7.80 -10.81
N LEU A 515 31.49 -8.01 -10.30
CA LEU A 515 30.90 -7.14 -9.30
C LEU A 515 31.59 -7.35 -7.95
N ILE A 516 32.02 -6.27 -7.28
CA ILE A 516 32.73 -6.33 -5.98
C ILE A 516 32.14 -5.29 -5.02
N ALA A 517 31.91 -5.67 -3.75
CA ALA A 517 31.42 -4.77 -2.70
C ALA A 517 32.56 -3.95 -2.06
N ASN A 518 33.22 -3.06 -2.81
CA ASN A 518 34.45 -2.40 -2.39
C ASN A 518 34.42 -0.85 -2.37
N ARG A 519 33.27 -0.21 -2.62
CA ARG A 519 33.14 1.26 -2.68
C ARG A 519 32.52 1.87 -1.44
N ASP A 520 33.04 3.00 -0.98
CA ASP A 520 32.52 3.70 0.21
C ASP A 520 31.38 4.68 -0.10
N ALA A 521 31.20 5.06 -1.37
CA ALA A 521 30.14 5.94 -1.85
C ALA A 521 29.53 5.42 -3.18
N VAL A 522 28.35 5.93 -3.52
CA VAL A 522 27.67 5.63 -4.80
C VAL A 522 28.19 6.60 -5.87
N GLY A 523 28.84 6.07 -6.89
CA GLY A 523 29.22 6.75 -8.12
C GLY A 523 28.52 6.14 -9.35
N PRO A 524 29.06 6.32 -10.57
CA PRO A 524 28.43 5.83 -11.80
C PRO A 524 28.41 4.30 -11.97
N TRP A 525 29.22 3.54 -11.23
CA TRP A 525 29.35 2.08 -11.40
C TRP A 525 28.63 1.28 -10.31
N GLU A 526 28.12 1.96 -9.29
CA GLU A 526 27.44 1.39 -8.12
C GLU A 526 25.90 1.51 -8.22
N GLN A 527 25.41 1.90 -9.40
CA GLN A 527 24.00 2.14 -9.71
C GLN A 527 23.44 1.07 -10.66
N PHE A 528 22.25 0.57 -10.34
CA PHE A 528 21.56 -0.48 -11.06
C PHE A 528 20.08 -0.12 -11.25
N GLU A 529 19.49 -0.49 -12.38
CA GLU A 529 18.03 -0.47 -12.57
C GLU A 529 17.48 -1.84 -12.15
N ILE A 530 16.43 -1.85 -11.32
CA ILE A 530 15.63 -3.06 -11.06
C ILE A 530 14.62 -3.20 -12.18
N VAL A 531 14.70 -4.31 -12.91
CA VAL A 531 13.74 -4.69 -13.96
C VAL A 531 12.93 -5.87 -13.45
N THR A 532 11.60 -5.81 -13.49
CA THR A 532 10.75 -6.96 -13.19
C THR A 532 10.93 -8.02 -14.28
N GLY A 533 11.32 -9.23 -13.86
CA GLY A 533 11.70 -10.33 -14.74
C GLY A 533 10.60 -11.34 -15.04
#